data_AF-A0A6P6B2J3-F1
#
_entry.id   AF-A0A6P6B2J3-F1
#
_cell.length_a   1.000
_cell.length_b   1.000
_cell.length_c   1.000
_cell.angle_alpha   90.00
_cell.angle_beta   90.00
_cell.angle_gamma   90.00
#
_symmetry.space_group_name_H-M   'P 1'
#
loop_
_entity.id
_entity.type
_entity.pdbx_description
1 polymer ?
#
loop_
_entity_poly.entity_id
_entity_poly.type
_entity_poly.pdbx_seq_one_letter_code
_entity_poly.pdbx_strand_id
1 'polypeptide(L)'
;MGSSSSSSGLRRILRSLCLNTEWKYAVFWKLKHRARMVLTWEDAYYDNHDQHDPSENNCFPNTLERLHSGYYSHDPLGLAVAKMSYHVYSLGKGIVGKVAVSGKHQWIFADKHVNSSCSLFEFYDGWQSQFAAGIRTIVVVAVVPHGVVQLGSLNKVFEDVKLVNHIRDVFFPLQDSSVGHIASPIECSMKGSLFE
;
A
#
# COMPACT_ATOMS: atom_id res chain seq x y z
N MET A 1 -23.51 -11.39 -3.79
CA MET A 1 -23.31 -10.59 -2.57
C MET A 1 -21.81 -10.52 -2.33
N GLY A 2 -21.18 -9.40 -2.68
CA GLY A 2 -19.72 -9.26 -2.74
C GLY A 2 -19.08 -9.08 -1.37
N SER A 3 -17.93 -9.73 -1.18
CA SER A 3 -17.07 -9.74 0.00
C SER A 3 -16.75 -8.35 0.55
N SER A 4 -17.38 -7.96 1.67
CA SER A 4 -17.05 -6.77 2.45
C SER A 4 -16.04 -7.03 3.58
N SER A 5 -15.54 -8.26 3.72
CA SER A 5 -14.66 -8.67 4.84
C SER A 5 -13.17 -8.34 4.64
N SER A 6 -12.69 -8.12 3.40
CA SER A 6 -11.26 -7.91 3.13
C SER A 6 -10.79 -6.46 3.32
N SER A 7 -11.66 -5.47 3.11
CA SER A 7 -11.30 -4.04 3.17
C SER A 7 -11.14 -3.51 4.61
N SER A 8 -11.86 -4.08 5.58
CA SER A 8 -11.68 -3.75 7.00
C SER A 8 -10.38 -4.33 7.57
N GLY A 9 -9.99 -5.52 7.13
CA GLY A 9 -8.75 -6.18 7.53
C GLY A 9 -7.50 -5.45 7.03
N LEU A 10 -7.46 -5.10 5.74
CA LEU A 10 -6.33 -4.40 5.14
C LEU A 10 -6.09 -3.04 5.80
N ARG A 11 -7.14 -2.23 5.97
CA ARG A 11 -7.02 -0.93 6.66
C ARG A 11 -6.54 -1.06 8.09
N ARG A 12 -6.95 -2.12 8.82
CA ARG A 12 -6.46 -2.38 10.17
C ARG A 12 -4.96 -2.70 10.19
N ILE A 13 -4.47 -3.46 9.21
CA ILE A 13 -3.04 -3.75 9.04
C ILE A 13 -2.27 -2.47 8.71
N LEU A 14 -2.74 -1.68 7.75
CA LEU A 14 -2.10 -0.41 7.38
C LEU A 14 -2.06 0.56 8.56
N ARG A 15 -3.14 0.61 9.35
CA ARG A 15 -3.20 1.38 10.60
C ARG A 15 -2.18 0.90 11.63
N SER A 16 -2.01 -0.40 11.84
CA SER A 16 -1.06 -0.91 12.83
C SER A 16 0.40 -0.62 12.47
N LEU A 17 0.72 -0.40 11.20
CA LEU A 17 2.06 0.01 10.76
C LEU A 17 2.39 1.48 11.08
N CYS A 18 1.37 2.31 11.31
CA CYS A 18 1.53 3.74 11.58
C CYS A 18 1.33 4.10 13.06
N LEU A 19 0.39 3.44 13.75
CA LEU A 19 0.04 3.76 15.13
C LEU A 19 1.26 3.68 16.07
N ASN A 20 1.50 4.75 16.84
CA ASN A 20 2.62 4.88 17.77
C ASN A 20 4.00 4.66 17.14
N THR A 21 4.13 4.94 15.84
CA THR A 21 5.40 4.88 15.11
C THR A 21 5.74 6.23 14.48
N GLU A 22 6.90 6.33 13.84
CA GLU A 22 7.29 7.50 13.05
C GLU A 22 6.64 7.54 11.65
N TRP A 23 5.90 6.51 11.26
CA TRP A 23 5.27 6.40 9.94
C TRP A 23 3.91 7.09 9.92
N LYS A 24 3.80 8.13 9.10
CA LYS A 24 2.60 8.96 8.98
C LYS A 24 1.59 8.47 7.97
N TYR A 25 2.00 7.64 7.03
CA TYR A 25 1.05 6.95 6.17
C TYR A 25 1.55 5.58 5.75
N ALA A 26 0.61 4.74 5.35
CA ALA A 26 0.81 3.44 4.75
C ALA A 26 -0.14 3.29 3.55
N VAL A 27 0.39 2.88 2.40
CA VAL A 27 -0.37 2.61 1.18
C VAL A 27 -0.14 1.17 0.76
N PHE A 28 -1.21 0.47 0.40
CA PHE A 28 -1.12 -0.84 -0.24
C PHE A 28 -1.41 -0.77 -1.73
N TRP A 29 -0.41 -1.14 -2.51
CA TRP A 29 -0.47 -1.31 -3.96
C TRP A 29 -0.72 -2.78 -4.29
N LYS A 30 -1.93 -3.11 -4.73
CA LYS A 30 -2.31 -4.49 -5.07
C LYS A 30 -1.87 -4.85 -6.48
N LEU A 31 -1.21 -6.00 -6.60
CA LEU A 31 -0.87 -6.62 -7.88
C LEU A 31 -2.13 -7.19 -8.53
N LYS A 32 -2.43 -6.76 -9.75
CA LYS A 32 -3.55 -7.25 -10.56
C LYS A 32 -3.03 -7.99 -11.78
N HIS A 33 -3.48 -9.23 -11.94
CA HIS A 33 -3.20 -10.09 -13.09
C HIS A 33 -4.25 -9.82 -14.17
N ARG A 34 -3.94 -8.89 -15.08
CA ARG A 34 -4.72 -8.64 -16.30
C ARG A 34 -3.84 -8.99 -17.51
N ALA A 35 -4.21 -8.53 -18.72
CA ALA A 35 -3.38 -8.66 -19.92
C ALA A 35 -1.94 -8.12 -19.75
N ARG A 36 -1.75 -7.15 -18.84
CA ARG A 36 -0.45 -6.75 -18.30
C ARG A 36 -0.54 -6.73 -16.77
N MET A 37 0.53 -7.19 -16.10
CA MET A 37 0.62 -7.13 -14.64
C MET A 37 0.89 -5.70 -14.19
N VAL A 38 0.00 -5.18 -13.34
CA VAL A 38 0.06 -3.80 -12.84
C VAL A 38 -0.21 -3.77 -11.34
N LEU A 39 0.38 -2.81 -10.64
CA LEU A 39 0.06 -2.48 -9.26
C LEU A 39 -0.87 -1.26 -9.24
N THR A 40 -2.01 -1.40 -8.56
CA THR A 40 -3.00 -0.34 -8.40
C THR A 40 -3.27 -0.08 -6.93
N TRP A 41 -3.66 1.15 -6.61
CA TRP A 41 -4.18 1.49 -5.30
C TRP A 41 -5.31 0.56 -4.86
N GLU A 42 -5.23 0.01 -3.64
CA GLU A 42 -6.31 -0.75 -3.02
C GLU A 42 -6.81 -0.06 -1.74
N ASP A 43 -5.90 0.30 -0.83
CA ASP A 43 -6.26 0.99 0.41
C ASP A 43 -5.06 1.78 0.98
N ALA A 44 -5.35 2.72 1.88
CA ALA A 44 -4.35 3.47 2.63
C ALA A 44 -4.81 3.85 4.03
N TYR A 45 -3.84 4.08 4.89
CA TYR A 45 -3.99 4.73 6.18
C TYR A 45 -3.06 5.94 6.22
N TYR A 46 -3.51 7.04 6.79
CA TYR A 46 -2.64 8.13 7.16
C TYR A 46 -3.06 8.70 8.52
N ASP A 47 -2.08 9.16 9.26
CA ASP A 47 -2.21 9.64 10.62
C ASP A 47 -2.31 11.16 10.61
N ASN A 48 -3.52 11.67 10.86
CA ASN A 48 -3.79 13.10 10.96
C ASN A 48 -3.87 13.52 12.43
N HIS A 49 -2.71 13.67 13.06
CA HIS A 49 -2.62 14.11 14.47
C HIS A 49 -2.89 15.61 14.68
N ASP A 50 -3.08 16.40 13.60
CA ASP A 50 -3.19 17.86 13.68
C ASP A 50 -4.64 18.37 13.82
N GLN A 51 -5.64 17.50 13.86
CA GLN A 51 -6.98 17.90 14.27
C GLN A 51 -7.11 17.86 15.78
N HIS A 52 -6.77 18.98 16.41
CA HIS A 52 -7.29 19.32 17.73
C HIS A 52 -8.80 19.02 17.79
N ASP A 53 -9.19 18.12 18.69
CA ASP A 53 -10.57 17.83 19.06
C ASP A 53 -11.35 19.13 19.34
N PRO A 54 -12.47 19.43 18.65
CA PRO A 54 -13.59 20.08 19.26
C PRO A 54 -14.54 18.98 19.72
N SER A 55 -14.26 18.41 20.90
CA SER A 55 -15.16 17.63 21.76
C SER A 55 -16.16 16.65 21.10
N GLU A 56 -16.10 15.39 21.52
CA GLU A 56 -17.19 14.39 21.49
C GLU A 56 -18.60 14.95 21.19
N ASN A 57 -19.12 14.78 19.96
CA ASN A 57 -20.50 14.33 19.76
C ASN A 57 -20.87 14.02 18.29
N ASN A 58 -21.51 12.86 18.14
CA ASN A 58 -22.51 12.47 17.14
C ASN A 58 -22.12 12.18 15.68
N CYS A 59 -21.93 10.88 15.45
CA CYS A 59 -22.71 10.04 14.52
C CYS A 59 -23.47 10.73 13.37
N PHE A 60 -23.07 10.35 12.14
CA PHE A 60 -23.72 10.52 10.82
C PHE A 60 -23.74 11.93 10.21
N PRO A 61 -23.11 12.16 9.04
CA PRO A 61 -23.34 13.38 8.27
C PRO A 61 -24.59 13.22 7.39
N ASN A 62 -25.59 14.05 7.64
CA ASN A 62 -26.72 14.28 6.75
C ASN A 62 -26.25 14.82 5.37
N THR A 63 -26.80 14.23 4.32
CA THR A 63 -26.34 14.25 2.91
C THR A 63 -26.59 15.54 2.11
N LEU A 64 -26.76 16.74 2.69
CA LEU A 64 -27.17 17.89 1.85
C LEU A 64 -26.56 19.28 2.12
N GLU A 65 -25.81 19.51 3.19
CA GLU A 65 -25.27 20.86 3.50
C GLU A 65 -23.77 21.03 3.28
N ARG A 66 -23.13 20.19 2.47
CA ARG A 66 -21.66 20.25 2.25
C ARG A 66 -21.21 20.73 0.87
N LEU A 67 -22.10 21.36 0.10
CA LEU A 67 -21.76 21.87 -1.23
C LEU A 67 -21.04 23.23 -1.23
N HIS A 68 -20.86 23.89 -0.08
CA HIS A 68 -20.11 25.15 0.02
C HIS A 68 -19.16 25.20 1.22
N SER A 69 -17.98 24.59 1.12
CA SER A 69 -16.87 24.94 2.02
C SER A 69 -15.53 24.68 1.33
N GLY A 70 -14.89 25.76 0.88
CA GLY A 70 -13.58 25.77 0.23
C GLY A 70 -12.40 25.55 1.17
N TYR A 71 -12.50 24.63 2.12
CA TYR A 71 -11.46 24.32 3.12
C TYR A 71 -10.64 23.06 2.75
N TYR A 72 -10.06 23.03 1.55
CA TYR A 72 -9.05 22.02 1.19
C TYR A 72 -7.63 22.40 1.66
N SER A 73 -7.49 23.35 2.60
CA SER A 73 -6.23 24.07 2.82
C SER A 73 -5.38 23.65 4.02
N HIS A 74 -5.75 22.64 4.82
CA HIS A 74 -5.01 22.35 6.06
C HIS A 74 -4.42 20.94 6.20
N ASP A 75 -4.59 20.04 5.22
CA ASP A 75 -4.02 18.70 5.28
C ASP A 75 -3.21 18.36 4.01
N PRO A 76 -1.99 18.92 3.87
CA PRO A 76 -1.16 18.67 2.70
C PRO A 76 -0.79 17.19 2.56
N LEU A 77 -0.64 16.47 3.67
CA LEU A 77 -0.29 15.06 3.66
C LEU A 77 -1.46 14.19 3.20
N GLY A 78 -2.66 14.41 3.75
CA GLY A 78 -3.87 13.71 3.32
C GLY A 78 -4.16 13.95 1.84
N LEU A 79 -3.99 15.18 1.35
CA LEU A 79 -4.11 15.49 -0.08
C LEU A 79 -3.05 14.74 -0.91
N ALA A 80 -1.80 14.70 -0.45
CA ALA A 80 -0.73 13.97 -1.13
C ALA A 80 -1.05 12.47 -1.22
N VAL A 81 -1.49 11.85 -0.13
CA VAL A 81 -1.90 10.43 -0.08
C VAL A 81 -3.12 10.18 -0.99
N ALA A 82 -4.12 11.06 -0.97
CA ALA A 82 -5.29 10.95 -1.85
C ALA A 82 -4.90 11.01 -3.34
N LYS A 83 -3.95 11.88 -3.72
CA LYS A 83 -3.44 11.95 -5.10
C LYS A 83 -2.76 10.67 -5.57
N MET A 84 -2.23 9.85 -4.65
CA MET A 84 -1.61 8.57 -5.01
C MET A 84 -2.64 7.57 -5.57
N SER A 85 -3.93 7.70 -5.24
CA SER A 85 -4.99 6.82 -5.74
C SER A 85 -5.13 6.79 -7.27
N TYR A 86 -4.68 7.84 -7.97
CA TYR A 86 -4.68 7.92 -9.43
C TYR A 86 -3.48 7.21 -10.09
N HIS A 87 -2.49 6.75 -9.32
CA HIS A 87 -1.30 6.13 -9.87
C HIS A 87 -1.52 4.66 -10.21
N VAL A 88 -0.89 4.23 -11.30
CA VAL A 88 -0.83 2.83 -11.74
C VAL A 88 0.60 2.52 -12.12
N TYR A 89 1.18 1.49 -11.51
CA TYR A 89 2.55 1.08 -11.78
C TYR A 89 2.59 -0.19 -12.60
N SER A 90 3.36 -0.20 -13.68
CA SER A 90 3.62 -1.43 -14.43
C SER A 90 4.61 -2.31 -13.68
N LEU A 91 4.38 -3.62 -13.62
CA LEU A 91 5.31 -4.55 -12.99
C LEU A 91 6.71 -4.42 -13.63
N GLY A 92 7.75 -4.34 -12.81
CA GLY A 92 9.15 -4.17 -13.24
C GLY A 92 9.54 -2.77 -13.71
N LYS A 93 8.61 -1.79 -13.71
CA LYS A 93 8.87 -0.38 -14.02
C LYS A 93 8.67 0.49 -12.78
N GLY A 94 9.35 1.63 -12.74
CA GLY A 94 9.33 2.49 -11.55
C GLY A 94 9.97 1.82 -10.33
N ILE A 95 9.92 2.49 -9.19
CA ILE A 95 10.37 1.96 -7.90
C ILE A 95 9.41 0.87 -7.44
N VAL A 96 8.10 1.15 -7.41
CA VAL A 96 7.07 0.21 -6.92
C VAL A 96 7.09 -1.09 -7.72
N GLY A 97 7.11 -1.00 -9.05
CA GLY A 97 7.12 -2.18 -9.92
C GLY A 97 8.44 -2.98 -9.85
N LYS A 98 9.59 -2.32 -9.65
CA LYS A 98 10.88 -3.03 -9.46
C LYS A 98 10.95 -3.72 -8.10
N VAL A 99 10.43 -3.11 -7.03
CA VAL A 99 10.34 -3.75 -5.71
C VAL A 99 9.44 -4.99 -5.79
N ALA A 100 8.29 -4.88 -6.46
CA ALA A 100 7.38 -6.00 -6.65
C ALA A 100 8.05 -7.23 -7.33
N VAL A 101 8.91 -7.02 -8.33
CA VAL A 101 9.62 -8.10 -9.03
C VAL A 101 10.80 -8.63 -8.24
N SER A 102 11.61 -7.73 -7.68
CA SER A 102 12.88 -8.12 -7.03
C SER A 102 12.69 -8.69 -5.64
N GLY A 103 11.57 -8.40 -4.96
CA GLY A 103 11.34 -8.74 -3.56
C GLY A 103 12.20 -7.96 -2.56
N LYS A 104 13.14 -7.13 -3.05
CA LYS A 104 14.06 -6.33 -2.24
C LYS A 104 13.37 -5.02 -1.85
N HIS A 105 13.39 -4.69 -0.57
CA HIS A 105 12.86 -3.41 -0.09
C HIS A 105 13.76 -2.25 -0.53
N GLN A 106 13.18 -1.06 -0.61
CA GLN A 106 13.92 0.17 -0.89
C GLN A 106 13.63 1.23 0.15
N TRP A 107 14.68 1.94 0.56
CA TRP A 107 14.63 2.99 1.55
C TRP A 107 15.11 4.31 0.95
N ILE A 108 14.23 5.30 0.94
CA ILE A 108 14.34 6.48 0.09
C ILE A 108 14.28 7.73 0.95
N PHE A 109 15.22 8.63 0.74
CA PHE A 109 15.35 9.88 1.49
C PHE A 109 15.16 11.08 0.58
N ALA A 110 14.46 12.10 1.07
CA ALA A 110 14.22 13.35 0.34
C ALA A 110 15.51 14.15 0.06
N ASP A 111 16.54 14.01 0.92
CA ASP A 111 17.74 14.86 0.91
C ASP A 111 18.89 14.34 0.04
N LYS A 112 18.81 13.12 -0.50
CA LYS A 112 19.89 12.51 -1.30
C LYS A 112 20.08 13.10 -2.71
N HIS A 113 19.34 14.15 -3.11
CA HIS A 113 19.27 14.61 -4.51
C HIS A 113 19.60 16.10 -4.77
N VAL A 114 20.57 16.67 -4.06
CA VAL A 114 21.06 18.03 -4.36
C VAL A 114 21.95 18.11 -5.62
N ASN A 115 22.38 16.99 -6.22
CA ASN A 115 23.48 17.01 -7.21
C ASN A 115 23.26 16.38 -8.59
N SER A 116 22.03 16.06 -9.02
CA SER A 116 21.82 15.61 -10.40
C SER A 116 20.59 16.26 -11.04
N SER A 117 20.85 17.08 -12.05
CA SER A 117 19.88 17.77 -12.91
C SER A 117 19.10 16.85 -13.86
N CYS A 118 19.07 15.53 -13.59
CA CYS A 118 18.35 14.57 -14.41
C CYS A 118 16.94 14.37 -13.83
N SER A 119 15.93 14.71 -14.63
CA SER A 119 14.50 14.84 -14.29
C SER A 119 14.04 14.15 -12.98
N LEU A 120 13.91 14.94 -11.91
CA LEU A 120 13.27 14.55 -10.63
C LEU A 120 11.86 13.95 -10.80
N PHE A 121 11.26 14.12 -11.98
CA PHE A 121 9.96 13.55 -12.37
C PHE A 121 10.01 12.05 -12.66
N GLU A 122 11.04 11.55 -13.36
CA GLU A 122 11.11 10.13 -13.75
C GLU A 122 11.63 9.23 -12.61
N PHE A 123 12.33 9.81 -11.63
CA PHE A 123 13.01 9.04 -10.59
C PHE A 123 12.09 8.61 -9.44
N TYR A 124 11.10 9.42 -9.05
CA TYR A 124 10.32 9.22 -7.82
C TYR A 124 8.89 8.73 -8.03
N ASP A 125 8.56 8.06 -9.14
CA ASP A 125 7.24 7.42 -9.32
C ASP A 125 6.02 8.37 -9.09
N GLY A 126 6.21 9.69 -9.25
CA GLY A 126 5.18 10.70 -8.99
C GLY A 126 5.10 11.22 -7.55
N TRP A 127 6.09 10.94 -6.69
CA TRP A 127 6.01 11.27 -5.25
C TRP A 127 6.35 12.70 -4.84
N GLN A 128 6.38 13.63 -5.79
CA GLN A 128 6.67 15.05 -5.52
C GLN A 128 5.64 15.64 -4.55
N SER A 129 4.38 15.20 -4.61
CA SER A 129 3.36 15.62 -3.65
C SER A 129 3.64 15.14 -2.23
N GLN A 130 4.25 13.95 -2.06
CA GLN A 130 4.62 13.44 -0.73
C GLN A 130 5.75 14.27 -0.14
N PHE A 131 6.80 14.53 -0.91
CA PHE A 131 7.92 15.36 -0.46
C PHE A 131 7.50 16.80 -0.18
N ALA A 132 6.62 17.38 -1.01
CA ALA A 132 6.05 18.72 -0.78
C ALA A 132 5.17 18.77 0.49
N ALA A 133 4.56 17.65 0.88
CA ALA A 133 3.83 17.50 2.14
C ALA A 133 4.74 17.26 3.36
N GLY A 134 6.06 17.35 3.21
CA GLY A 134 7.03 17.26 4.30
C GLY A 134 7.57 15.85 4.56
N ILE A 135 7.22 14.85 3.74
CA ILE A 135 7.77 13.50 3.87
C ILE A 135 9.27 13.54 3.62
N ARG A 136 10.05 12.97 4.54
CA ARG A 136 11.52 12.89 4.47
C ARG A 136 12.02 11.49 4.17
N THR A 137 11.24 10.47 4.52
CA THR A 137 11.59 9.06 4.31
C THR A 137 10.42 8.31 3.69
N ILE A 138 10.67 7.52 2.66
CA ILE A 138 9.73 6.57 2.09
C ILE A 138 10.39 5.18 2.10
N VAL A 139 9.67 4.17 2.59
CA VAL A 139 10.06 2.77 2.47
C VAL A 139 9.07 2.02 1.60
N VAL A 140 9.57 1.15 0.74
CA VAL A 140 8.77 0.32 -0.16
C VAL A 140 9.15 -1.14 0.04
N VAL A 141 8.17 -1.98 0.38
CA VAL A 141 8.37 -3.39 0.72
C VAL A 141 7.43 -4.26 -0.10
N ALA A 142 7.98 -5.26 -0.80
CA ALA A 142 7.18 -6.27 -1.48
C ALA A 142 6.53 -7.22 -0.46
N VAL A 143 5.23 -7.46 -0.61
CA VAL A 143 4.42 -8.42 0.15
C VAL A 143 3.81 -9.42 -0.83
N VAL A 144 4.66 -10.36 -1.28
CA VAL A 144 4.32 -11.35 -2.31
C VAL A 144 3.32 -12.38 -1.76
N PRO A 145 2.35 -12.85 -2.57
CA PRO A 145 2.08 -12.51 -3.97
C PRO A 145 1.17 -11.29 -4.17
N HIS A 146 0.77 -10.60 -3.10
CA HIS A 146 -0.33 -9.64 -3.15
C HIS A 146 0.03 -8.28 -3.73
N GLY A 147 1.25 -7.81 -3.52
CA GLY A 147 1.65 -6.48 -3.99
C GLY A 147 2.78 -5.85 -3.20
N VAL A 148 2.64 -4.55 -2.95
CA VAL A 148 3.69 -3.70 -2.35
C VAL A 148 3.08 -2.77 -1.31
N VAL A 149 3.76 -2.65 -0.18
CA VAL A 149 3.45 -1.67 0.88
C VAL A 149 4.42 -0.50 0.76
N GLN A 150 3.89 0.71 0.83
CA GLN A 150 4.67 1.94 0.90
C GLN A 150 4.35 2.68 2.20
N LEU A 151 5.36 2.99 3.00
CA LEU A 151 5.21 3.86 4.18
C LEU A 151 5.94 5.19 3.95
N GLY A 152 5.43 6.26 4.55
CA GLY A 152 6.11 7.55 4.56
C GLY A 152 6.19 8.18 5.95
N SER A 153 7.33 8.79 6.26
CA SER A 153 7.60 9.47 7.52
C SER A 153 8.00 10.93 7.26
N LEU A 154 7.57 11.82 8.17
CA LEU A 154 8.04 13.20 8.24
C LEU A 154 9.48 13.29 8.76
N ASN A 155 9.99 12.23 9.40
CA ASN A 155 11.34 12.18 9.93
C ASN A 155 12.30 11.47 8.97
N LYS A 156 13.59 11.70 9.16
CA LYS A 156 14.65 10.90 8.51
C LYS A 156 14.86 9.63 9.33
N VAL A 157 14.18 8.55 8.95
CA VAL A 157 14.25 7.25 9.62
C VAL A 157 15.26 6.39 8.87
N PHE A 158 16.24 5.80 9.56
CA PHE A 158 17.21 4.91 8.92
C PHE A 158 16.66 3.50 8.74
N GLU A 159 17.29 2.74 7.83
CA GLU A 159 16.84 1.41 7.48
C GLU A 159 16.77 0.48 8.70
N ASP A 160 15.59 -0.09 8.91
CA ASP A 160 15.33 -1.10 9.94
C ASP A 160 14.79 -2.38 9.29
N VAL A 161 15.62 -3.42 9.29
CA VAL A 161 15.26 -4.74 8.74
C VAL A 161 14.15 -5.40 9.56
N LYS A 162 14.02 -5.09 10.86
CA LYS A 162 12.95 -5.64 11.70
C LYS A 162 11.59 -5.14 11.23
N LEU A 163 11.48 -3.85 10.92
CA LEU A 163 10.28 -3.27 10.32
C LEU A 163 9.93 -3.95 8.99
N VAL A 164 10.93 -4.16 8.12
CA VAL A 164 10.71 -4.81 6.82
C VAL A 164 10.14 -6.22 6.99
N ASN A 165 10.68 -7.00 7.93
CA ASN A 165 10.15 -8.33 8.23
C ASN A 165 8.75 -8.25 8.85
N HIS A 166 8.53 -7.34 9.79
CA HIS A 166 7.22 -7.11 10.39
C HIS A 166 6.14 -6.79 9.34
N ILE A 167 6.44 -5.94 8.35
CA ILE A 167 5.53 -5.65 7.24
C ILE A 167 5.17 -6.92 6.47
N ARG A 168 6.15 -7.79 6.18
CA ARG A 168 5.87 -9.05 5.49
C ARG A 168 5.00 -9.98 6.33
N ASP A 169 5.27 -10.06 7.63
CA ASP A 169 4.57 -10.93 8.57
C ASP A 169 3.10 -10.53 8.73
N VAL A 170 2.79 -9.23 8.85
CA VAL A 170 1.39 -8.78 9.01
C VAL A 170 0.56 -8.91 7.74
N PHE A 171 1.20 -8.99 6.57
CA PHE A 171 0.53 -9.26 5.29
C PHE A 171 0.48 -10.75 4.92
N PHE A 172 1.27 -11.60 5.56
CA PHE A 172 1.29 -13.05 5.31
C PHE A 172 -0.08 -13.72 5.45
N PRO A 173 -0.91 -13.45 6.48
CA PRO A 173 -2.22 -14.09 6.63
C PRO A 173 -3.22 -13.75 5.51
N LEU A 174 -2.97 -12.71 4.71
CA LEU A 174 -3.81 -12.39 3.57
C LEU A 174 -3.67 -13.42 2.42
N GLN A 175 -2.67 -14.31 2.48
CA GLN A 175 -2.42 -15.37 1.48
C GLN A 175 -3.54 -16.44 1.48
N ASP A 176 -4.13 -16.72 2.64
CA ASP A 176 -5.02 -17.88 2.83
C ASP A 176 -6.47 -17.66 2.36
N SER A 177 -6.81 -16.46 1.86
CA SER A 177 -8.17 -16.18 1.36
C SER A 177 -8.44 -16.64 -0.08
N SER A 178 -7.45 -17.21 -0.79
CA SER A 178 -7.59 -17.59 -2.22
C SER A 178 -7.42 -19.08 -2.56
N VAL A 179 -7.10 -19.95 -1.59
CA VAL A 179 -7.02 -21.40 -1.84
C VAL A 179 -8.39 -22.03 -1.61
N GLY A 180 -9.31 -21.74 -2.54
CA GLY A 180 -10.67 -22.27 -2.57
C GLY A 180 -10.94 -23.12 -3.80
N HIS A 181 -9.98 -23.92 -4.28
CA HIS A 181 -10.25 -25.01 -5.23
C HIS A 181 -9.33 -26.19 -4.93
N ILE A 182 -9.84 -27.12 -4.13
CA ILE A 182 -9.30 -28.48 -4.04
C ILE A 182 -9.54 -29.13 -5.41
N ALA A 183 -8.48 -29.32 -6.19
CA ALA A 183 -8.48 -30.37 -7.20
C ALA A 183 -8.39 -31.69 -6.45
N SER A 184 -9.47 -32.48 -6.46
CA SER A 184 -9.41 -33.86 -6.00
C SER A 184 -8.34 -34.63 -6.79
N PRO A 185 -7.57 -35.53 -6.17
CA PRO A 185 -6.80 -36.49 -6.94
C PRO A 185 -7.79 -37.43 -7.61
N ILE A 186 -7.82 -37.42 -8.94
CA ILE A 186 -8.42 -38.53 -9.69
C ILE A 186 -7.51 -39.73 -9.43
N GLU A 187 -7.95 -40.65 -8.57
CA GLU A 187 -7.40 -42.00 -8.51
C GLU A 187 -7.66 -42.68 -9.86
N CYS A 188 -6.62 -42.77 -10.70
CA CYS A 188 -6.63 -43.69 -11.83
C CYS A 188 -6.40 -45.10 -11.27
N SER A 189 -7.49 -45.80 -10.94
CA SER A 189 -7.44 -47.21 -10.61
C SER A 189 -7.04 -48.00 -11.86
N MET A 190 -5.80 -48.50 -11.87
CA MET A 190 -5.36 -49.52 -12.81
C MET A 190 -6.15 -50.81 -12.54
N LYS A 191 -7.13 -51.13 -13.38
CA LYS A 191 -7.58 -52.52 -13.54
C LYS A 191 -6.82 -53.15 -14.71
N GLY A 192 -5.84 -53.96 -14.36
CA GLY A 192 -5.22 -54.90 -15.29
C GLY A 192 -6.26 -55.90 -15.79
N SER A 193 -6.35 -56.05 -17.10
CA SER A 193 -7.00 -57.18 -17.75
C SER A 193 -5.95 -58.26 -18.02
N LEU A 194 -6.02 -59.36 -17.26
CA LEU A 194 -5.40 -60.64 -17.59
C LEU A 194 -6.49 -61.58 -18.12
N PHE A 195 -6.26 -62.08 -19.33
CA PHE A 195 -6.72 -63.33 -19.99
C PHE A 195 -8.19 -63.79 -19.85
N GLU A 196 -8.88 -63.90 -20.99
CA GLU A 196 -9.09 -65.17 -21.74
C GLU A 196 -9.30 -64.87 -23.24
#